data_AF-A0A367JRE0-F1
#
_entry.id   AF-A0A367JRE0-F1
#
_cell.length_a   1.000
_cell.length_b   1.000
_cell.length_c   1.000
_cell.angle_alpha   90.00
_cell.angle_beta   90.00
_cell.angle_gamma   90.00
#
_symmetry.space_group_name_H-M   'P 1'
#
loop_
_entity.id
_entity.type
_entity.pdbx_description
1 polymer ?
#
loop_
_entity_poly.entity_id
_entity_poly.type
_entity_poly.pdbx_seq_one_letter_code
_entity_poly.pdbx_strand_id
1 'polypeptide(L)'
;MKRAVDYYLQANSKYGVEPILSIFCVDALYQEIKDDVAGNRLPEAYSYFCKPWAAECFIISQDSLKQVLTTPLDSLVALGLFFTNRCVSILDIPYTGDQTIQYLYALALHYHQIDAQDIVSLTSKLIDSQIIEYDRLVTLANTLNQPLLVQAVNEAKSRIYETKKKLR
;
A
#
# COMPACT_ATOMS: atom_id res chain seq x y z
N MET A 1 -18.13 9.86 4.30
CA MET A 1 -19.10 8.73 4.20
C MET A 1 -19.45 8.32 2.77
N LYS A 2 -19.82 9.22 1.85
CA LYS A 2 -20.22 8.87 0.47
C LYS A 2 -19.34 7.81 -0.22
N ARG A 3 -18.02 8.02 -0.27
CA ARG A 3 -17.07 7.05 -0.86
C ARG A 3 -17.15 5.66 -0.24
N ALA A 4 -17.36 5.57 1.08
CA ALA A 4 -17.46 4.29 1.76
C ALA A 4 -18.74 3.53 1.37
N VAL A 5 -19.84 4.24 1.19
CA VAL A 5 -21.09 3.70 0.63
C VAL A 5 -20.87 3.23 -0.82
N ASP A 6 -20.14 3.99 -1.64
CA ASP A 6 -19.84 3.59 -3.02
C ASP A 6 -19.00 2.30 -3.08
N TYR A 7 -18.00 2.16 -2.19
CA TYR A 7 -17.22 0.92 -2.08
C TYR A 7 -18.07 -0.25 -1.60
N TYR A 8 -18.98 -0.02 -0.65
CA TYR A 8 -19.95 -1.01 -0.21
C TYR A 8 -20.78 -1.54 -1.39
N LEU A 9 -21.40 -0.64 -2.15
CA LEU A 9 -22.31 -1.02 -3.23
C LEU A 9 -21.58 -1.85 -4.28
N GLN A 10 -20.33 -1.51 -4.57
CA GLN A 10 -19.47 -2.30 -5.45
C GLN A 10 -19.18 -3.69 -4.88
N ALA A 11 -18.78 -3.80 -3.61
CA ALA A 11 -18.52 -5.08 -2.96
C ALA A 11 -19.76 -5.96 -2.92
N ASN A 12 -20.92 -5.42 -2.51
CA ASN A 12 -22.18 -6.13 -2.48
C ASN A 12 -22.60 -6.59 -3.88
N SER A 13 -22.46 -5.73 -4.90
CA SER A 13 -22.77 -6.12 -6.29
C SER A 13 -21.92 -7.28 -6.81
N LYS A 14 -20.66 -7.37 -6.34
CA LYS A 14 -19.70 -8.37 -6.81
C LYS A 14 -19.80 -9.69 -6.07
N TYR A 15 -20.07 -9.65 -4.76
CA TYR A 15 -19.98 -10.82 -3.89
C TYR A 15 -21.33 -11.26 -3.30
N GLY A 16 -22.39 -10.45 -3.41
CA GLY A 16 -23.73 -10.78 -2.90
C GLY A 16 -23.81 -10.89 -1.38
N VAL A 17 -22.87 -10.26 -0.66
CA VAL A 17 -22.80 -10.28 0.80
C VAL A 17 -22.84 -8.85 1.29
N GLU A 18 -23.56 -8.60 2.39
CA GLU A 18 -23.51 -7.33 3.12
C GLU A 18 -22.19 -7.24 3.91
N PRO A 19 -21.20 -6.43 3.49
CA PRO A 19 -19.96 -6.30 4.24
C PRO A 19 -20.15 -5.56 5.58
N ILE A 20 -19.20 -5.85 6.47
CA ILE A 20 -18.90 -5.07 7.66
C ILE A 20 -17.85 -4.02 7.27
N LEU A 21 -18.12 -2.76 7.58
CA LEU A 21 -17.23 -1.65 7.25
C LEU A 21 -16.47 -1.19 8.50
N SER A 22 -15.14 -1.13 8.41
CA SER A 22 -14.28 -0.54 9.45
C SER A 22 -13.59 0.70 8.90
N ILE A 23 -13.84 1.85 9.52
CA ILE A 23 -13.30 3.16 9.14
C ILE A 23 -12.28 3.58 10.21
N PHE A 24 -11.02 3.73 9.81
CA PHE A 24 -9.99 4.34 10.65
C PHE A 24 -9.97 5.85 10.42
N CYS A 25 -10.30 6.61 11.45
CA CYS A 25 -10.28 8.07 11.43
C CYS A 25 -8.88 8.57 11.80
N VAL A 26 -8.13 8.95 10.78
CA VAL A 26 -6.70 9.29 10.86
C VAL A 26 -6.41 10.64 11.54
N ASP A 27 -7.35 11.58 11.48
CA ASP A 27 -7.23 12.90 12.11
C ASP A 27 -8.26 13.05 13.24
N ALA A 28 -9.37 13.74 12.97
CA ALA A 28 -10.45 13.93 13.91
C ALA A 28 -11.78 13.53 13.29
N LEU A 29 -12.65 12.96 14.12
CA LEU A 29 -14.02 12.69 13.72
C LEU A 29 -14.81 14.01 13.75
N TYR A 30 -15.38 14.40 12.61
CA TYR A 30 -16.22 15.60 12.51
C TYR A 30 -17.40 15.53 13.47
N GLN A 31 -17.80 16.68 14.02
CA GLN A 31 -18.87 16.73 15.04
C GLN A 31 -20.18 16.13 14.53
N GLU A 32 -20.56 16.42 13.29
CA GLU A 32 -21.76 15.84 12.66
C GLU A 32 -21.75 14.30 12.69
N ILE A 33 -20.58 13.68 12.52
CA ILE A 33 -20.43 12.23 12.61
C ILE A 33 -20.37 11.78 14.08
N LYS A 34 -19.75 12.56 14.97
CA LYS A 34 -19.71 12.28 16.42
C LYS A 34 -21.12 12.23 17.03
N ASP A 35 -22.04 13.06 16.54
CA ASP A 35 -23.42 13.11 17.02
C ASP A 35 -24.24 11.88 16.56
N ASP A 36 -23.84 11.26 15.44
CA ASP A 36 -24.50 10.10 14.83
C ASP A 36 -23.88 8.74 15.22
N VAL A 37 -22.84 8.74 16.05
CA VAL A 37 -22.23 7.50 16.54
C VAL A 37 -22.73 7.12 17.93
N ALA A 38 -22.75 5.81 18.18
CA ALA A 38 -23.07 5.24 19.48
C ALA A 38 -21.93 4.36 20.00
N GLY A 39 -21.95 4.10 21.31
CA GLY A 39 -21.14 3.04 21.90
C GLY A 39 -21.43 1.69 21.25
N ASN A 40 -20.43 0.81 21.26
CA ASN A 40 -20.47 -0.45 20.54
C ASN A 40 -20.02 -1.62 21.42
N ARG A 41 -20.25 -2.85 20.95
CA ARG A 41 -19.72 -4.08 21.54
C ARG A 41 -18.19 -4.16 21.48
N LEU A 42 -17.56 -3.49 20.51
CA LEU A 42 -16.11 -3.34 20.42
C LEU A 42 -15.74 -2.05 21.17
N PRO A 43 -15.07 -2.15 22.33
CA PRO A 43 -14.72 -0.98 23.14
C PRO A 43 -13.86 0.05 22.38
N GLU A 44 -13.02 -0.41 21.46
CA GLU A 44 -12.09 0.37 20.64
C GLU A 44 -12.75 1.15 19.49
N ALA A 45 -14.04 0.94 19.23
CA ALA A 45 -14.74 1.49 18.08
C ALA A 45 -16.11 2.06 18.44
N TYR A 46 -16.52 3.09 17.71
CA TYR A 46 -17.90 3.54 17.70
C TYR A 46 -18.72 2.79 16.64
N SER A 47 -20.01 2.61 16.89
CA SER A 47 -20.97 2.13 15.90
C SER A 47 -21.60 3.32 15.19
N TYR A 48 -21.63 3.30 13.86
CA TYR A 48 -22.25 4.33 13.03
C TYR A 48 -23.50 3.79 12.33
N PHE A 49 -24.51 4.65 12.16
CA PHE A 49 -25.74 4.28 11.47
C PHE A 49 -25.49 3.95 9.99
N CYS A 50 -25.58 2.67 9.64
CA CYS A 50 -25.24 2.21 8.29
C CYS A 50 -26.33 1.41 7.58
N LYS A 51 -27.48 1.19 8.21
CA LYS A 51 -28.61 0.51 7.54
C LYS A 51 -29.28 1.47 6.55
N PRO A 52 -29.71 0.99 5.36
CA PRO A 52 -29.73 -0.40 4.90
C PRO A 52 -28.49 -0.78 4.05
N TRP A 53 -27.46 0.06 4.03
CA TRP A 53 -26.32 -0.10 3.11
C TRP A 53 -25.13 -0.80 3.76
N ALA A 54 -25.17 -1.33 4.96
CA ALA A 54 -24.15 -2.24 5.49
C ALA A 54 -24.70 -3.02 6.68
N ALA A 55 -24.11 -4.19 6.95
CA ALA A 55 -24.46 -4.99 8.11
C ALA A 55 -24.07 -4.26 9.41
N GLU A 56 -22.83 -3.78 9.46
CA GLU A 56 -22.25 -3.02 10.58
C GLU A 56 -21.23 -2.01 10.04
N CYS A 57 -21.12 -0.84 10.71
CA CYS A 57 -20.14 0.18 10.39
C CYS A 57 -19.44 0.65 11.66
N PHE A 58 -18.16 0.37 11.76
CA PHE A 58 -17.32 0.72 12.90
C PHE A 58 -16.43 1.91 12.55
N ILE A 59 -16.38 2.89 13.45
CA ILE A 59 -15.49 4.03 13.36
C ILE A 59 -14.47 3.93 14.49
N ILE A 60 -13.21 3.67 14.14
CA ILE A 60 -12.09 3.64 15.05
C ILE A 60 -11.39 5.00 14.95
N SER A 61 -11.25 5.69 16.07
CA SER A 61 -10.61 7.01 16.14
C SER A 61 -9.65 7.06 17.32
N GLN A 62 -8.77 8.05 17.35
CA GLN A 62 -7.89 8.23 18.50
C GLN A 62 -8.69 8.41 19.80
N ASP A 63 -9.88 9.02 19.74
CA ASP A 63 -10.76 9.24 20.90
C ASP A 63 -11.37 7.92 21.43
N SER A 64 -11.73 6.97 20.55
CA SER A 64 -12.23 5.66 20.99
C SER A 64 -11.11 4.80 21.55
N LEU A 65 -9.92 4.84 20.92
CA LEU A 65 -8.76 4.05 21.33
C LEU A 65 -8.22 4.44 22.71
N LYS A 66 -8.22 5.74 23.05
CA LYS A 66 -7.76 6.24 24.36
C LYS A 66 -8.47 5.60 25.55
N GLN A 67 -9.70 5.14 25.36
CA GLN A 67 -10.54 4.57 26.42
C GLN A 67 -10.16 3.13 26.76
N VAL A 68 -9.37 2.47 25.91
CA VAL A 68 -9.15 1.01 25.95
C VAL A 68 -7.67 0.64 25.90
N LEU A 69 -6.80 1.61 26.21
CA LEU A 69 -5.35 1.40 26.23
C LEU A 69 -4.96 0.49 27.40
N THR A 70 -4.67 -0.78 27.09
CA THR A 70 -4.13 -1.78 28.02
C THR A 70 -2.77 -2.28 27.52
N THR A 71 -2.01 -2.97 28.38
CA THR A 71 -0.74 -3.58 27.98
C THR A 71 -0.75 -5.06 28.38
N PRO A 72 -0.54 -6.01 27.45
CA PRO A 72 -0.27 -5.81 26.01
C PRO A 72 -1.47 -5.21 25.25
N LEU A 73 -1.22 -4.57 24.10
CA LEU A 73 -2.29 -4.01 23.28
C LEU A 73 -3.07 -5.13 22.59
N ASP A 74 -4.39 -4.95 22.48
CA ASP A 74 -5.17 -5.75 21.53
C ASP A 74 -4.73 -5.45 20.08
N SER A 75 -4.76 -6.44 19.21
CA SER A 75 -4.29 -6.29 17.82
C SER A 75 -5.06 -5.23 17.04
N LEU A 76 -6.37 -5.08 17.27
CA LEU A 76 -7.18 -4.06 16.61
C LEU A 76 -6.91 -2.67 17.19
N VAL A 77 -6.62 -2.59 18.50
CA VAL A 77 -6.16 -1.34 19.14
C VAL A 77 -4.80 -0.92 18.58
N ALA A 78 -3.85 -1.86 18.45
CA ALA A 78 -2.54 -1.59 17.86
C ALA A 78 -2.66 -1.13 16.40
N LEU A 79 -3.50 -1.80 15.60
CA LEU A 79 -3.78 -1.39 14.21
C LEU A 79 -4.41 0.00 14.14
N GLY A 80 -5.36 0.29 15.04
CA GLY A 80 -5.97 1.60 15.19
C GLY A 80 -4.93 2.68 15.53
N LEU A 81 -4.08 2.43 16.51
CA LEU A 81 -3.01 3.36 16.91
C LEU A 81 -2.02 3.61 15.77
N PHE A 82 -1.65 2.57 15.01
CA PHE A 82 -0.79 2.69 13.84
C PHE A 82 -1.36 3.66 12.81
N PHE A 83 -2.63 3.50 12.42
CA PHE A 83 -3.25 4.39 11.43
C PHE A 83 -3.57 5.79 11.96
N THR A 84 -3.95 5.92 13.22
CA THR A 84 -4.42 7.19 13.80
C THR A 84 -3.32 8.08 14.35
N ASN A 85 -2.18 7.53 14.80
CA ASN A 85 -1.07 8.37 15.27
C ASN A 85 -0.24 8.97 14.14
N ARG A 86 -0.27 8.37 12.94
CA ARG A 86 0.45 8.84 11.75
C ARG A 86 1.97 9.02 11.93
N CYS A 87 2.55 8.38 12.94
CA CYS A 87 3.98 8.45 13.19
C CYS A 87 4.73 7.79 12.03
N VAL A 88 5.68 8.49 11.43
CA VAL A 88 6.48 7.97 10.31
C VAL A 88 7.48 6.91 10.80
N SER A 89 8.01 7.12 12.00
CA SER A 89 8.91 6.18 12.66
C SER A 89 8.22 5.45 13.80
N ILE A 90 8.62 4.19 14.01
CA ILE A 90 8.26 3.45 15.20
C ILE A 90 8.82 4.11 16.48
N LEU A 91 9.88 4.91 16.39
CA LEU A 91 10.42 5.60 17.56
C LEU A 91 9.50 6.70 18.09
N ASP A 92 8.60 7.19 17.24
CA ASP A 92 7.70 8.31 17.55
C ASP A 92 6.34 7.83 18.07
N ILE A 93 6.04 6.52 18.00
CA ILE A 93 4.77 5.97 18.48
C ILE A 93 4.91 5.50 19.94
N PRO A 94 3.91 5.74 20.80
CA PRO A 94 3.80 5.03 22.07
C PRO A 94 3.74 3.52 21.83
N TYR A 95 4.17 2.70 22.79
CA TYR A 95 4.12 1.23 22.71
C TYR A 95 5.08 0.61 21.67
N THR A 96 6.28 1.17 21.51
CA THR A 96 7.33 0.62 20.63
C THR A 96 7.73 -0.83 20.93
N GLY A 97 7.50 -1.30 22.16
CA GLY A 97 7.72 -2.67 22.58
C GLY A 97 6.61 -3.65 22.20
N ASP A 98 5.47 -3.17 21.68
CA ASP A 98 4.37 -4.03 21.26
C ASP A 98 4.68 -4.76 19.95
N GLN A 99 4.45 -6.06 19.93
CA GLN A 99 4.81 -6.92 18.79
C GLN A 99 3.98 -6.60 17.54
N THR A 100 2.71 -6.24 17.70
CA THR A 100 1.83 -5.90 16.57
C THR A 100 2.25 -4.57 15.96
N ILE A 101 2.55 -3.56 16.79
CA ILE A 101 3.09 -2.28 16.33
C ILE A 101 4.41 -2.49 15.58
N GLN A 102 5.35 -3.26 16.14
CA GLN A 102 6.62 -3.57 15.48
C GLN A 102 6.42 -4.22 14.11
N TYR A 103 5.51 -5.19 14.03
CA TYR A 103 5.18 -5.88 12.78
C TYR A 103 4.59 -4.93 11.73
N LEU A 104 3.65 -4.06 12.11
CA LEU A 104 3.01 -3.10 11.20
C LEU A 104 4.02 -2.10 10.61
N TYR A 105 4.94 -1.58 11.43
CA TYR A 105 6.01 -0.70 10.94
C TYR A 105 7.01 -1.43 10.04
N ALA A 106 7.37 -2.67 10.37
CA ALA A 106 8.23 -3.48 9.53
C ALA A 106 7.60 -3.75 8.16
N LEU A 107 6.30 -4.07 8.12
CA LEU A 107 5.54 -4.21 6.87
C LEU A 107 5.53 -2.92 6.06
N ALA A 108 5.20 -1.79 6.71
CA ALA A 108 5.15 -0.49 6.02
C ALA A 108 6.50 -0.13 5.39
N LEU A 109 7.61 -0.36 6.11
CA LEU A 109 8.95 -0.14 5.59
C LEU A 109 9.27 -1.04 4.40
N HIS A 110 8.92 -2.33 4.50
CA HIS A 110 9.15 -3.30 3.43
C HIS A 110 8.43 -2.89 2.13
N TYR A 111 7.14 -2.54 2.22
CA TYR A 111 6.37 -2.09 1.05
C TYR A 111 6.84 -0.74 0.51
N HIS A 112 7.27 0.19 1.37
CA HIS A 112 7.83 1.45 0.91
C HIS A 112 9.12 1.27 0.09
N GLN A 113 9.97 0.32 0.49
CA GLN A 113 11.19 -0.03 -0.26
C GLN A 113 10.85 -0.64 -1.63
N ILE A 114 9.83 -1.49 -1.70
CA ILE A 114 9.36 -2.11 -2.95
C ILE A 114 8.82 -1.04 -3.92
N ASP A 115 8.01 -0.09 -3.42
CA ASP A 115 7.30 0.87 -4.28
C ASP A 115 8.23 1.98 -4.84
N ALA A 116 9.28 2.37 -4.10
CA ALA A 116 10.13 3.50 -4.47
C ALA A 116 11.38 3.12 -5.28
N GLN A 117 11.92 1.90 -5.14
CA GLN A 117 13.23 1.56 -5.70
C GLN A 117 13.22 0.38 -6.66
N ASP A 118 12.26 -0.54 -6.61
CA ASP A 118 12.43 -1.80 -7.35
C ASP A 118 12.04 -1.74 -8.82
N ILE A 119 10.92 -1.12 -9.22
CA ILE A 119 10.52 -1.20 -10.65
C ILE A 119 11.50 -0.47 -11.55
N VAL A 120 11.91 0.76 -11.21
CA VAL A 120 12.85 1.54 -12.03
C VAL A 120 14.27 0.92 -11.98
N SER A 121 14.71 0.45 -10.81
CA SER A 121 16.01 -0.21 -10.65
C SER A 121 16.07 -1.55 -11.39
N LEU A 122 15.05 -2.40 -11.26
CA LEU A 122 14.94 -3.67 -11.98
C LEU A 122 14.86 -3.45 -13.48
N THR A 123 14.09 -2.46 -13.94
CA THR A 123 14.01 -2.11 -15.36
C THR A 123 15.36 -1.62 -15.89
N SER A 124 16.08 -0.79 -15.12
CA SER A 124 17.43 -0.34 -15.50
C SER A 124 18.41 -1.51 -15.56
N LYS A 125 18.42 -2.41 -14.57
CA LYS A 125 19.29 -3.60 -14.55
C LYS A 125 18.99 -4.56 -15.71
N LEU A 126 17.72 -4.76 -16.03
CA LEU A 126 17.30 -5.58 -17.17
C LEU A 126 17.78 -4.99 -18.50
N ILE A 127 17.61 -3.68 -18.67
CA ILE A 127 18.11 -2.95 -19.85
C ILE A 127 19.63 -3.08 -19.97
N ASP A 128 20.36 -2.95 -18.87
CA ASP A 128 21.83 -3.11 -18.86
C ASP A 128 22.25 -4.53 -19.28
N SER A 129 21.53 -5.55 -18.81
CA SER A 129 21.75 -6.93 -19.24
C SER A 129 21.49 -7.13 -20.74
N GLN A 130 20.40 -6.56 -21.27
CA GLN A 130 20.08 -6.65 -22.70
C GLN A 130 21.12 -5.94 -23.59
N ILE A 131 21.68 -4.81 -23.14
CA ILE A 131 22.76 -4.12 -23.84
C ILE A 131 23.99 -5.02 -23.98
N ILE A 132 24.36 -5.73 -22.90
CA ILE A 132 25.48 -6.68 -22.91
C ILE A 132 25.21 -7.83 -23.89
N GLU A 133 23.99 -8.36 -23.93
CA GLU A 133 23.62 -9.41 -24.88
C GLU A 133 23.66 -8.93 -26.34
N TYR A 134 23.26 -7.69 -26.63
CA TYR A 134 23.43 -7.13 -27.96
C TYR A 134 24.90 -6.99 -28.36
N ASP A 135 25.79 -6.61 -27.43
CA ASP A 135 27.23 -6.57 -27.71
C ASP A 135 27.80 -7.96 -28.05
N ARG A 136 27.32 -9.00 -27.37
CA ARG A 136 27.65 -10.39 -27.69
C ARG A 136 27.15 -10.79 -29.08
N LEU A 137 25.91 -10.46 -29.42
CA LEU A 137 25.30 -10.75 -30.72
C LEU A 137 26.01 -10.03 -31.87
N VAL A 138 26.39 -8.76 -31.68
CA VAL A 138 27.19 -8.02 -32.68
C VAL A 138 28.54 -8.70 -32.89
N THR A 139 29.21 -9.11 -31.83
CA THR A 139 30.50 -9.81 -31.90
C THR A 139 30.37 -11.13 -32.68
N LEU A 140 29.31 -11.91 -32.41
CA LEU A 140 29.04 -13.16 -33.12
C LEU A 140 28.71 -12.91 -34.60
N ALA A 141 27.85 -11.93 -34.91
CA ALA A 141 27.46 -11.61 -36.28
C ALA A 141 28.64 -11.11 -37.13
N ASN A 142 29.57 -10.36 -36.53
CA ASN A 142 30.83 -9.98 -37.16
C ASN A 142 31.70 -11.20 -37.46
N THR A 143 31.81 -12.15 -36.52
CA THR A 143 32.57 -13.39 -36.70
C THR A 143 31.99 -14.25 -37.84
N LEU A 144 30.67 -14.21 -38.03
CA LEU A 144 29.95 -14.93 -39.08
C LEU A 144 29.84 -14.16 -40.41
N ASN A 145 30.45 -12.98 -40.54
CA ASN A 145 30.34 -12.09 -41.71
C ASN A 145 28.87 -11.81 -42.14
N GLN A 146 27.99 -11.54 -41.17
CA GLN A 146 26.58 -11.21 -41.42
C GLN A 146 26.28 -9.71 -41.20
N PRO A 147 26.58 -8.83 -42.18
CA PRO A 147 26.48 -7.38 -41.99
C PRO A 147 25.04 -6.88 -41.77
N LEU A 148 24.05 -7.53 -42.39
CA LEU A 148 22.64 -7.19 -42.18
C LEU A 148 22.19 -7.48 -40.74
N LEU A 149 22.72 -8.55 -40.12
CA LEU A 149 22.43 -8.87 -38.73
C LEU A 149 23.09 -7.87 -37.78
N VAL A 150 24.33 -7.46 -38.07
CA VAL A 150 25.03 -6.40 -37.30
C VAL A 150 24.23 -5.09 -37.31
N GLN A 151 23.73 -4.68 -38.47
CA GLN A 151 22.89 -3.48 -38.58
C GLN A 151 21.61 -3.60 -37.74
N ALA A 152 20.88 -4.71 -37.90
CA ALA A 152 19.62 -4.93 -37.18
C ALA A 152 19.80 -4.96 -35.65
N VAL A 153 20.87 -5.58 -35.15
CA VAL A 153 21.18 -5.63 -33.72
C VAL A 153 21.56 -4.25 -33.18
N ASN A 154 22.35 -3.47 -33.94
CA ASN A 154 22.71 -2.10 -33.53
C ASN A 154 21.50 -1.16 -33.50
N GLU A 155 20.58 -1.27 -34.45
CA GLU A 155 19.32 -0.52 -34.42
C GLU A 155 18.46 -0.89 -33.20
N ALA A 156 18.37 -2.19 -32.87
CA ALA A 156 17.68 -2.66 -31.67
C ALA A 156 18.34 -2.13 -30.39
N LYS A 157 19.68 -2.19 -30.31
CA LYS A 157 20.47 -1.66 -29.21
C LYS A 157 20.22 -0.16 -29.01
N SER A 158 20.20 0.62 -30.09
CA SER A 158 19.94 2.06 -30.04
C SER A 158 18.55 2.39 -29.50
N ARG A 159 17.51 1.61 -29.89
CA ARG A 159 16.15 1.79 -29.35
C ARG A 159 16.09 1.55 -27.84
N ILE A 160 16.79 0.54 -27.33
CA ILE A 160 16.85 0.24 -25.90
C ILE A 160 17.60 1.33 -25.13
N TYR A 161 18.68 1.89 -25.69
CA TYR A 161 19.38 3.03 -25.08
C TYR A 161 18.49 4.26 -24.92
N GLU A 162 17.68 4.59 -25.93
CA GLU A 162 16.72 5.70 -25.84
C GLU A 162 15.65 5.43 -24.79
N THR A 163 15.17 4.20 -24.66
CA THR A 163 14.25 3.80 -23.57
C THR A 163 14.91 3.98 -22.20
N LYS A 164 16.19 3.60 -22.04
CA LYS A 164 16.94 3.82 -20.80
C LYS A 164 17.06 5.28 -20.42
N LYS A 165 17.28 6.15 -21.41
CA LYS A 165 17.40 7.60 -21.21
C LYS A 165 16.10 8.23 -20.72
N LYS A 166 14.95 7.70 -21.16
CA LYS A 166 13.61 8.12 -20.72
C LYS A 166 13.20 7.60 -19.34
N LEU A 167 13.94 6.62 -18.80
CA LEU A 167 13.74 6.05 -17.45
C LEU A 167 14.50 6.83 -16.36
N ARG A 168 15.35 7.79 -16.72
CA ARG A 168 16.04 8.72 -15.81
C ARG A 168 15.25 10.01 -15.68
#